data_AF-A0A6S6U8L6-F1
#
_entry.id   AF-A0A6S6U8L6-F1
#
_cell.length_a   1.000
_cell.length_b   1.000
_cell.length_c   1.000
_cell.angle_alpha   90.00
_cell.angle_beta   90.00
_cell.angle_gamma   90.00
#
_symmetry.space_group_name_H-M   'P 1'
#
loop_
_entity.id
_entity.type
_entity.pdbx_description
1 polymer ?
#
loop_
_entity_poly.entity_id
_entity_poly.type
_entity_poly.pdbx_seq_one_letter_code
_entity_poly.pdbx_strand_id
1 'polypeptide(L)'
;MSYKPDFSVVSKVKDEYIGTKIYIADNTIGYLSVKTADKAHYICSILNSNKIKALFSLRSSKSKWGISIDMVNKVPIEEYSKENSLHNELVSLSKKAHKLKDMKKIEIIEKKINDLITNNHILE
;
A
#
# COMPACT_ATOMS: atom_id res chain seq x y z
N MET A 1 -18.88 -0.27 -12.43
CA MET A 1 -18.10 -0.65 -11.23
C MET A 1 -16.71 -0.07 -11.38
N SER A 2 -16.34 0.92 -10.58
CA SER A 2 -14.98 1.50 -10.61
C SER A 2 -14.00 0.47 -10.04
N TYR A 3 -12.86 0.29 -10.71
CA TYR A 3 -11.77 -0.56 -10.24
C TYR A 3 -11.22 0.00 -8.92
N LYS A 4 -11.12 -0.85 -7.89
CA LYS A 4 -10.49 -0.53 -6.60
C LYS A 4 -9.21 -1.34 -6.49
N PRO A 5 -8.03 -0.76 -6.73
CA PRO A 5 -6.79 -1.46 -6.45
C PRO A 5 -6.60 -1.59 -4.94
N ASP A 6 -6.20 -2.77 -4.50
CA ASP A 6 -5.65 -2.99 -3.17
C ASP A 6 -4.16 -3.30 -3.32
N PHE A 7 -3.36 -2.74 -2.42
CA PHE A 7 -1.90 -2.87 -2.43
C PHE A 7 -1.47 -3.79 -1.30
N SER A 8 -0.46 -4.61 -1.53
CA SER A 8 0.09 -5.51 -0.52
C SER A 8 1.61 -5.58 -0.63
N VAL A 9 2.27 -5.82 0.50
CA VAL A 9 3.72 -5.97 0.54
C VAL A 9 4.09 -7.43 0.40
N VAL A 10 4.86 -7.75 -0.62
CA VAL A 10 5.43 -9.08 -0.84
C VAL A 10 6.95 -9.03 -0.71
N SER A 11 7.54 -10.10 -0.19
CA SER A 11 8.99 -10.28 -0.09
C SER A 11 9.37 -11.68 -0.58
N LYS A 12 10.54 -12.20 -0.21
CA LYS A 12 10.94 -13.54 -0.62
C LYS A 12 10.06 -14.59 0.07
N VAL A 13 9.67 -15.63 -0.66
CA VAL A 13 8.97 -16.80 -0.12
C VAL A 13 9.95 -17.96 0.02
N LYS A 14 9.91 -18.64 1.17
CA LYS A 14 10.65 -19.88 1.38
C LYS A 14 9.72 -21.03 1.03
N ASP A 15 10.08 -21.77 0.00
CA ASP A 15 9.42 -23.00 -0.39
C ASP A 15 10.26 -24.21 0.06
N GLU A 16 9.59 -25.32 0.36
CA GLU A 16 10.23 -26.54 0.84
C GLU A 16 11.08 -27.23 -0.23
N TYR A 17 10.65 -27.17 -1.50
CA TYR A 17 11.26 -27.92 -2.60
C TYR A 17 12.23 -27.06 -3.41
N ILE A 18 11.89 -25.80 -3.66
CA ILE A 18 12.67 -24.90 -4.53
C ILE A 18 13.49 -23.85 -3.76
N GLY A 19 13.42 -23.88 -2.43
CA GLY A 19 14.12 -22.96 -1.54
C GLY A 19 13.54 -21.54 -1.58
N THR A 20 14.39 -20.53 -1.38
CA THR A 20 13.95 -19.13 -1.31
C THR A 20 13.79 -18.52 -2.71
N LYS A 21 12.58 -18.08 -3.05
CA LYS A 21 12.25 -17.44 -4.34
C LYS A 21 11.70 -16.03 -4.17
N ILE A 22 11.75 -15.25 -5.25
CA ILE A 22 11.08 -13.96 -5.39
C ILE A 22 9.75 -14.15 -6.11
N TYR A 23 8.75 -13.32 -5.80
CA TYR A 23 7.53 -13.25 -6.59
C TYR A 23 7.80 -12.54 -7.92
N ILE A 24 7.21 -13.07 -8.98
CA ILE A 24 7.19 -12.46 -10.30
C ILE A 24 5.73 -12.13 -10.58
N ALA A 25 5.42 -10.83 -10.65
CA ALA A 25 4.08 -10.37 -10.99
C ALA A 25 3.79 -10.66 -12.47
N ASP A 26 2.58 -11.15 -12.75
CA ASP A 26 2.08 -11.27 -14.12
C ASP A 26 1.57 -9.91 -14.63
N ASN A 27 1.24 -9.82 -15.93
CA ASN A 27 0.79 -8.60 -16.60
C ASN A 27 -0.51 -7.97 -16.03
N THR A 28 -1.22 -8.68 -15.15
CA THR A 28 -2.43 -8.20 -14.47
C THR A 28 -2.16 -7.51 -13.13
N ILE A 29 -0.93 -7.61 -12.59
CA ILE A 29 -0.56 -7.06 -11.29
C ILE A 29 0.51 -5.99 -11.46
N GLY A 30 0.25 -4.78 -10.99
CA GLY A 30 1.25 -3.72 -10.91
C GLY A 30 2.33 -4.04 -9.89
N TYR A 31 3.60 -3.75 -10.22
CA TYR A 31 4.73 -3.98 -9.33
C TYR A 31 5.47 -2.69 -9.01
N LEU A 32 5.73 -2.46 -7.71
CA LEU A 32 6.54 -1.35 -7.21
C LEU A 32 7.76 -1.89 -6.47
N SER A 33 8.95 -1.62 -6.99
CA SER A 33 10.22 -2.03 -6.36
C SER A 33 10.63 -1.07 -5.26
N VAL A 34 10.95 -1.61 -4.09
CA VAL A 34 11.35 -0.84 -2.89
C VAL A 34 12.50 -1.55 -2.17
N LYS A 35 13.47 -0.78 -1.67
CA LYS A 35 14.73 -1.31 -1.11
C LYS A 35 14.58 -1.90 0.30
N THR A 36 13.60 -1.45 1.08
CA THR A 36 13.42 -1.86 2.48
C THR A 36 11.97 -2.20 2.78
N ALA A 37 11.75 -3.15 3.69
CA ALA A 37 10.41 -3.54 4.11
C ALA A 37 9.65 -2.38 4.77
N ASP A 38 10.35 -1.52 5.53
CA ASP A 38 9.72 -0.37 6.18
C ASP A 38 9.18 0.62 5.15
N LYS A 39 10.00 0.98 4.14
CA LYS A 39 9.56 1.85 3.04
C LYS A 39 8.39 1.22 2.26
N ALA A 40 8.42 -0.10 2.05
CA ALA A 40 7.33 -0.83 1.41
C ALA A 40 6.00 -0.70 2.19
N HIS A 41 6.06 -0.95 3.51
CA HIS A 41 4.88 -0.88 4.37
C HIS A 41 4.34 0.53 4.53
N TYR A 42 5.21 1.54 4.58
CA TYR A 42 4.84 2.95 4.59
C TYR A 42 4.07 3.35 3.32
N ILE A 43 4.62 3.05 2.15
CA ILE A 43 3.96 3.32 0.87
C ILE A 43 2.63 2.56 0.78
N CYS A 44 2.62 1.29 1.18
CA CYS A 44 1.41 0.45 1.18
C CYS A 44 0.30 1.02 2.08
N SER A 45 0.62 1.54 3.28
CA SER A 45 -0.38 2.20 4.13
C SER A 45 -0.98 3.45 3.50
N ILE A 46 -0.18 4.24 2.78
CA ILE A 46 -0.66 5.45 2.12
C ILE A 46 -1.52 5.10 0.91
N LEU A 47 -1.07 4.17 0.06
CA LEU A 47 -1.79 3.77 -1.15
C LEU A 47 -3.15 3.12 -0.85
N ASN A 48 -3.27 2.38 0.26
CA ASN A 48 -4.52 1.78 0.67
C ASN A 48 -5.48 2.73 1.42
N SER A 49 -5.07 3.97 1.68
CA SER A 49 -5.90 4.94 2.37
C SER A 49 -7.12 5.37 1.55
N ASN A 50 -8.18 5.80 2.24
CA ASN A 50 -9.40 6.30 1.62
C ASN A 50 -9.14 7.51 0.71
N LYS A 51 -8.20 8.38 1.09
CA LYS A 51 -7.82 9.57 0.29
C LYS A 51 -7.24 9.16 -1.06
N ILE A 52 -6.30 8.21 -1.08
CA ILE A 52 -5.73 7.69 -2.33
C ILE A 52 -6.75 6.87 -3.11
N LYS A 53 -7.53 5.99 -2.46
CA LYS A 53 -8.61 5.23 -3.10
C LYS A 53 -9.64 6.15 -3.79
N ALA A 54 -9.96 7.29 -3.19
CA ALA A 54 -10.82 8.31 -3.78
C ALA A 54 -10.16 9.00 -5.00
N LEU A 55 -8.89 9.41 -4.89
CA LEU A 55 -8.12 9.99 -6.00
C LEU A 55 -8.08 9.06 -7.21
N PHE A 56 -7.84 7.78 -6.94
CA PHE A 56 -7.84 6.68 -7.89
C PHE A 56 -9.20 6.47 -8.55
N SER A 57 -10.28 6.49 -7.78
CA SER A 57 -11.64 6.37 -8.30
C SER A 57 -12.01 7.53 -9.24
N LEU A 58 -11.59 8.75 -8.92
CA LEU A 58 -11.83 9.92 -9.77
C LEU A 58 -11.13 9.81 -11.13
N ARG A 59 -9.87 9.33 -11.15
CA ARG A 59 -9.09 9.21 -12.38
C ARG A 59 -9.42 7.96 -13.20
N SER A 60 -9.78 6.86 -12.55
CA SER A 60 -10.13 5.58 -13.21
C SER A 60 -11.46 5.64 -13.95
N SER A 61 -12.34 6.60 -13.63
CA SER A 61 -13.65 6.75 -14.28
C SER A 61 -13.60 6.95 -15.80
N LYS A 62 -12.42 7.30 -16.36
CA LYS A 62 -12.23 7.65 -17.77
C LYS A 62 -11.67 6.52 -18.66
N SER A 63 -11.28 5.37 -18.11
CA SER A 63 -10.67 4.29 -18.90
C SER A 63 -11.35 2.92 -18.68
N LYS A 64 -11.49 2.15 -19.77
CA LYS A 64 -11.91 0.73 -19.74
C LYS A 64 -10.89 -0.16 -19.04
N TRP A 65 -9.65 0.31 -18.94
CA TRP A 65 -8.51 -0.31 -18.28
C TRP A 65 -8.36 0.28 -16.86
N GLY A 66 -8.00 -0.56 -15.89
CA GLY A 66 -7.81 -0.16 -14.49
C GLY A 66 -6.67 0.85 -14.29
N ILE A 67 -6.21 0.98 -13.05
CA ILE A 67 -5.15 1.96 -12.72
C ILE A 67 -3.79 1.42 -13.16
N SER A 68 -3.08 2.20 -13.99
CA SER A 68 -1.72 1.85 -14.44
C SER A 68 -0.69 2.06 -13.34
N ILE A 69 0.40 1.28 -13.37
CA ILE A 69 1.51 1.45 -12.43
C ILE A 69 2.16 2.84 -12.55
N ASP A 70 2.19 3.43 -13.75
CA ASP A 70 2.67 4.79 -13.97
C ASP A 70 1.85 5.83 -13.22
N MET A 71 0.54 5.60 -13.06
CA MET A 71 -0.30 6.50 -12.26
C MET A 71 -0.02 6.34 -10.77
N VAL A 72 0.22 5.11 -10.30
CA VAL A 72 0.62 4.85 -8.91
C VAL A 72 1.96 5.51 -8.60
N ASN A 73 2.93 5.44 -9.52
CA ASN A 73 4.25 6.09 -9.39
C ASN A 73 4.20 7.62 -9.35
N LYS A 74 3.10 8.23 -9.83
CA LYS A 74 2.89 9.68 -9.83
C LYS A 74 2.19 10.20 -8.57
N VAL A 75 1.79 9.32 -7.65
CA VAL A 75 1.24 9.76 -6.36
C VAL A 75 2.39 10.42 -5.58
N PRO A 76 2.23 11.69 -5.13
CA PRO A 76 3.28 12.41 -4.43
C PRO A 76 3.37 11.90 -2.99
N ILE A 77 4.04 10.76 -2.81
CA ILE A 77 4.30 10.19 -1.48
C ILE A 77 5.65 10.71 -1.00
N GLU A 78 5.67 11.32 0.18
CA GLU A 78 6.90 11.75 0.82
C GLU A 78 7.89 10.59 1.01
N GLU A 79 9.19 10.90 1.05
CA GLU A 79 10.15 9.85 1.31
C GLU A 79 10.07 9.37 2.77
N TYR A 80 10.05 8.04 2.95
CA TYR A 80 10.07 7.42 4.27
C TYR A 80 11.33 7.81 5.05
N SER A 81 11.17 8.63 6.09
CA SER A 81 12.14 8.86 7.17
C SER A 81 11.87 7.96 8.38
N LYS A 82 12.95 7.40 8.96
CA LYS A 82 12.91 6.61 10.21
C LYS A 82 12.83 7.51 11.46
N GLU A 83 13.16 8.77 11.32
CA GLU A 83 13.14 9.78 12.37
C GLU A 83 11.72 10.33 12.58
N ASN A 84 10.88 10.20 11.55
CA ASN A 84 9.48 10.60 11.61
C ASN A 84 8.63 9.54 12.34
N SER A 85 8.11 9.91 13.51
CA SER A 85 7.26 9.05 14.35
C SER A 85 5.97 8.61 13.65
N LEU A 86 5.35 9.48 12.87
CA LEU A 86 4.15 9.20 12.08
C LEU A 86 4.42 8.10 11.04
N HIS A 87 5.55 8.20 10.34
CA HIS A 87 5.94 7.21 9.35
C HIS A 87 6.15 5.83 9.98
N ASN A 88 6.81 5.79 11.14
CA ASN A 88 7.01 4.55 11.88
C ASN A 88 5.70 3.96 12.39
N GLU A 89 4.76 4.80 12.81
CA GLU A 89 3.42 4.35 13.22
C GLU A 89 2.67 3.73 12.04
N LEU A 90 2.66 4.38 10.87
CA LEU A 90 2.07 3.84 9.64
C LEU A 90 2.67 2.49 9.25
N VAL A 91 4.01 2.36 9.30
CA VAL A 91 4.72 1.09 9.07
C VAL A 91 4.26 0.02 10.06
N SER A 92 4.18 0.35 11.34
CA SER A 92 3.78 -0.58 12.41
C SER A 92 2.34 -1.07 12.20
N LEU A 93 1.42 -0.16 11.88
CA LEU A 93 0.02 -0.49 11.58
C LEU A 93 -0.10 -1.37 10.34
N SER A 94 0.57 -1.01 9.25
CA SER A 94 0.62 -1.80 8.02
C SER A 94 1.11 -3.23 8.29
N LYS A 95 2.24 -3.39 8.98
CA LYS A 95 2.78 -4.71 9.36
C LYS A 95 1.82 -5.51 10.23
N LYS A 96 1.13 -4.86 11.18
CA LYS A 96 0.12 -5.52 12.03
C LYS A 96 -1.05 -6.03 11.20
N ALA A 97 -1.58 -5.21 10.28
CA ALA A 97 -2.67 -5.62 9.39
C ALA A 97 -2.31 -6.88 8.58
N HIS A 98 -1.12 -6.93 7.97
CA HIS A 98 -0.67 -8.07 7.15
C HIS A 98 -0.52 -9.39 7.94
N LYS A 99 -0.42 -9.35 9.27
CA LYS A 99 -0.31 -10.54 10.13
C LYS A 99 -1.65 -11.05 10.62
N LEU A 100 -2.71 -10.25 10.50
CA LEU A 100 -4.04 -10.60 10.99
C LEU A 100 -4.81 -11.37 9.91
N LYS A 101 -5.68 -12.27 10.38
CA LYS A 101 -6.67 -12.98 9.54
C LYS A 101 -8.10 -12.50 9.80
N ASP A 102 -8.27 -11.70 10.85
CA ASP A 102 -9.57 -11.19 11.31
C ASP A 102 -9.89 -9.86 10.64
N MET A 103 -10.88 -9.88 9.75
CA MET A 103 -11.31 -8.72 8.98
C MET A 103 -11.72 -7.54 9.84
N LYS A 104 -12.39 -7.76 10.99
CA LYS A 104 -12.81 -6.66 11.87
C LYS A 104 -11.62 -5.94 12.48
N LYS A 105 -10.55 -6.67 12.82
CA LYS A 105 -9.32 -6.08 13.34
C LYS A 105 -8.54 -5.33 12.26
N ILE A 106 -8.56 -5.84 11.02
CA ILE A 106 -7.97 -5.16 9.88
C ILE A 106 -8.70 -3.84 9.63
N GLU A 107 -10.04 -3.82 9.60
CA GLU A 107 -10.84 -2.60 9.42
C GLU A 107 -10.54 -1.53 10.49
N ILE A 108 -10.36 -1.93 11.76
CA ILE A 108 -9.97 -1.00 12.83
C ILE A 108 -8.60 -0.38 12.54
N ILE A 109 -7.62 -1.17 12.07
CA ILE A 109 -6.30 -0.67 11.72
C ILE A 109 -6.37 0.26 10.51
N GLU A 110 -7.13 -0.11 9.47
CA GLU A 110 -7.34 0.73 8.29
C GLU A 110 -7.98 2.07 8.67
N LYS A 111 -8.97 2.07 9.55
CA LYS A 111 -9.55 3.31 10.09
C LYS A 111 -8.49 4.17 10.77
N LYS A 112 -7.66 3.58 11.63
CA LYS A 112 -6.59 4.32 12.30
C LYS A 112 -5.55 4.90 11.31
N ILE A 113 -5.18 4.14 10.28
CA ILE A 113 -4.30 4.63 9.20
C ILE A 113 -4.94 5.85 8.51
N ASN A 114 -6.23 5.77 8.18
CA ASN A 114 -6.96 6.86 7.53
C ASN A 114 -7.01 8.12 8.41
N ASP A 115 -7.26 7.97 9.71
CA ASP A 115 -7.29 9.08 10.66
C ASP A 115 -5.92 9.77 10.74
N LEU A 116 -4.83 8.99 10.81
CA LEU A 116 -3.45 9.53 10.81
C LEU A 116 -3.12 10.30 9.52
N ILE A 117 -3.49 9.76 8.37
CA ILE A 117 -3.22 10.41 7.07
C ILE A 117 -4.02 11.71 6.92
N THR A 118 -5.28 11.71 7.38
CA THR A 118 -6.17 12.88 7.28
C THR A 118 -5.73 14.01 8.20
N ASN A 119 -5.38 13.68 9.45
CA ASN A 119 -5.02 14.69 10.46
C ASN A 119 -3.66 15.36 10.23
N ASN A 120 -2.76 14.74 9.45
CA ASN A 120 -1.40 15.23 9.23
C ASN A 120 -1.15 15.78 7.82
N HIS A 121 -2.19 15.94 7.00
CA HIS A 121 -2.10 16.56 5.67
C HIS A 121 -1.00 15.98 4.75
N ILE A 122 -0.72 14.67 4.85
CA ILE A 122 0.41 13.97 4.18
C ILE A 122 0.34 14.02 2.63
N LEU A 123 -0.72 14.61 2.06
CA LEU A 123 -1.01 14.64 0.62
C LEU A 123 -1.81 15.91 0.26
N GLU A 124 -1.27 17.11 0.42
CA GLU A 124 -1.88 18.34 -0.13
C GLU A 124 -1.28 18.73 -1.47
#